data_AF-A0A395MWH5-F1
#
_entry.id   AF-A0A395MWH5-F1
#
_cell.length_a   1.000
_cell.length_b   1.000
_cell.length_c   1.000
_cell.angle_alpha   90.00
_cell.angle_beta   90.00
_cell.angle_gamma   90.00
#
_symmetry.space_group_name_H-M   'P 1'
#
loop_
_entity.id
_entity.type
_entity.pdbx_description
1 polymer ?
#
loop_
_entity_poly.entity_id
_entity_poly.type
_entity_poly.pdbx_seq_one_letter_code
_entity_poly.pdbx_strand_id
1 'polypeptide(L)'
;MVPQIWLPSERSQGSKSKALIYYICGNPGLIEYYTDFLSNLRGLLDKIETNTAYDIYGTNLLGFSDDDHTPFSSGNKPWDLDGQVEGMYDKIAAKGEGYDFVILMGHSVGSYIAVEIFHRHMKNPQRAPHLKLRHGFLLFPTLTHLARSSNGVQFVLLGRIIPFLDSVASLLARLLLGLLSVATVTWIVQRLLGFTPASADVTARWLKSRDGVLQSVHLGLAELEMISEEKWSEELWATAGEENGVPRFFLFYAKKDHWIHDNERKGIIERRGQMARIVVDDGDIPHAFCTREDASLEVARRVCEWVEEIEGHRSE
;
A
#
# COMPACT_ATOMS: atom_id res chain seq x y z
N MET A 1 20.02 8.10 0.89
CA MET A 1 19.21 7.88 -0.33
C MET A 1 17.92 7.28 0.17
N VAL A 2 16.76 7.84 -0.19
CA VAL A 2 15.47 7.35 0.32
C VAL A 2 15.30 5.88 -0.11
N PRO A 3 14.90 4.96 0.79
CA PRO A 3 14.68 3.57 0.43
C PRO A 3 13.69 3.44 -0.73
N GLN A 4 14.08 2.63 -1.71
CA GLN A 4 13.28 2.29 -2.87
C GLN A 4 13.50 0.83 -3.23
N ILE A 5 12.48 0.22 -3.83
CA ILE A 5 12.60 -1.08 -4.50
C ILE A 5 12.41 -0.85 -5.99
N TRP A 6 13.35 -1.36 -6.79
CA TRP A 6 13.31 -1.30 -8.24
C TRP A 6 13.69 -2.68 -8.80
N LEU A 7 12.71 -3.36 -9.37
CA LEU A 7 12.85 -4.70 -9.94
C LEU A 7 12.38 -4.65 -11.41
N PRO A 8 13.28 -4.26 -12.33
CA PRO A 8 12.94 -4.21 -13.76
C PRO A 8 12.68 -5.61 -14.31
N SER A 9 11.85 -5.70 -15.34
CA SER A 9 11.70 -6.93 -16.14
C SER A 9 12.97 -7.17 -16.97
N GLU A 10 13.43 -8.42 -17.00
CA GLU A 10 14.55 -8.82 -17.86
C GLU A 10 14.20 -8.82 -19.37
N ARG A 11 12.90 -8.71 -19.72
CA ARG A 11 12.40 -8.79 -21.10
C ARG A 11 12.16 -7.43 -21.76
N SER A 12 12.59 -6.33 -21.15
CA SER A 12 12.28 -4.97 -21.61
C SER A 12 12.69 -4.65 -23.05
N GLN A 13 13.65 -5.38 -23.64
CA GLN A 13 14.10 -5.18 -25.03
C GLN A 13 13.36 -6.05 -26.07
N GLY A 14 12.55 -7.02 -25.63
CA GLY A 14 11.85 -7.97 -26.51
C GLY A 14 10.32 -7.94 -26.38
N SER A 15 9.78 -7.19 -25.41
CA SER A 15 8.33 -7.07 -25.21
C SER A 15 7.69 -6.10 -26.20
N LYS A 16 6.42 -6.36 -26.54
CA LYS A 16 5.60 -5.45 -27.37
C LYS A 16 5.09 -4.24 -26.59
N SER A 17 4.97 -4.40 -25.28
CA SER A 17 4.49 -3.35 -24.37
C SER A 17 5.34 -3.31 -23.10
N LYS A 18 5.37 -2.14 -22.46
CA LYS A 18 6.05 -1.89 -21.19
C LYS A 18 5.07 -1.36 -20.16
N ALA A 19 4.95 -2.04 -19.04
CA ALA A 19 4.07 -1.70 -17.93
C ALA A 19 4.85 -1.43 -16.65
N LEU A 20 4.33 -0.53 -15.82
CA LEU A 20 4.85 -0.27 -14.48
C LEU A 20 3.85 -0.77 -13.44
N ILE A 21 4.27 -1.64 -12.54
CA ILE A 21 3.57 -1.92 -11.29
C ILE A 21 4.18 -1.01 -10.23
N TYR A 22 3.46 0.04 -9.84
CA TYR A 22 3.90 0.96 -8.79
C TYR A 22 3.29 0.55 -7.45
N TYR A 23 4.13 0.19 -6.50
CA TYR A 23 3.73 -0.22 -5.15
C TYR A 23 3.61 0.98 -4.20
N ILE A 24 2.50 1.03 -3.47
CA ILE A 24 2.16 2.04 -2.46
C ILE A 24 2.00 1.34 -1.11
N CYS A 25 2.88 1.70 -0.17
CA CYS A 25 2.96 1.07 1.15
C CYS A 25 1.71 1.32 2.00
N GLY A 26 1.50 0.46 3.00
CA GLY A 26 0.54 0.72 4.09
C GLY A 26 1.13 1.63 5.17
N ASN A 27 0.55 1.60 6.38
CA ASN A 27 1.09 2.28 7.56
C ASN A 27 1.64 1.24 8.56
N PRO A 28 2.94 1.27 8.95
CA PRO A 28 3.97 2.25 8.58
C PRO A 28 4.40 2.20 7.10
N GLY A 29 4.62 3.38 6.51
CA GLY A 29 4.89 3.60 5.10
C GLY A 29 6.32 3.35 4.63
N LEU A 30 6.91 2.23 5.04
CA LEU A 30 8.29 1.85 4.69
C LEU A 30 8.29 0.72 3.65
N ILE A 31 8.97 0.93 2.52
CA ILE A 31 8.98 0.00 1.39
C ILE A 31 9.72 -1.29 1.73
N GLU A 32 10.70 -1.25 2.63
CA GLU A 32 11.51 -2.42 2.98
C GLU A 32 10.70 -3.55 3.62
N TYR A 33 9.54 -3.27 4.22
CA TYR A 33 8.62 -4.32 4.66
C TYR A 33 8.19 -5.25 3.51
N TYR A 34 8.14 -4.75 2.29
CA TYR A 34 7.61 -5.45 1.14
C TYR A 34 8.69 -6.13 0.29
N THR A 35 9.94 -6.17 0.77
CA THR A 35 11.07 -6.75 0.03
C THR A 35 10.81 -8.20 -0.38
N ASP A 36 10.41 -9.05 0.57
CA ASP A 36 10.17 -10.47 0.32
C ASP A 36 8.99 -10.66 -0.65
N PHE A 37 7.88 -9.93 -0.43
CA PHE A 37 6.70 -9.95 -1.30
C PHE A 37 7.02 -9.54 -2.74
N LEU A 38 7.66 -8.38 -2.95
CA LEU A 38 7.94 -7.86 -4.29
C LEU A 38 9.00 -8.70 -5.00
N SER A 39 9.96 -9.28 -4.28
CA SER A 39 10.95 -10.20 -4.84
C SER A 39 10.30 -11.52 -5.27
N ASN A 40 9.40 -12.07 -4.45
CA ASN A 40 8.60 -13.24 -4.83
C ASN A 40 7.75 -12.95 -6.07
N LEU A 41 7.09 -11.80 -6.13
CA LEU A 41 6.30 -11.39 -7.28
C LEU A 41 7.17 -11.27 -8.54
N ARG A 42 8.32 -10.59 -8.47
CA ARG A 42 9.27 -10.49 -9.59
C ARG A 42 9.62 -11.86 -10.17
N GLY A 43 10.04 -12.81 -9.30
CA GLY A 43 10.41 -14.15 -9.73
C GLY A 43 9.24 -14.99 -10.29
N LEU A 44 7.99 -14.65 -9.96
CA LEU A 44 6.81 -15.24 -10.58
C LEU A 44 6.55 -14.60 -11.95
N LEU A 45 6.61 -13.26 -12.05
CA LEU A 45 6.40 -12.52 -13.29
C LEU A 45 7.44 -12.91 -14.37
N ASP A 46 8.70 -13.12 -14.01
CA ASP A 46 9.75 -13.55 -14.95
C ASP A 46 9.41 -14.83 -15.72
N LYS A 47 8.53 -15.67 -15.16
CA LYS A 47 8.10 -16.94 -15.76
C LYS A 47 6.91 -16.77 -16.71
N ILE A 48 6.06 -15.77 -16.48
CA ILE A 48 4.80 -15.59 -17.21
C ILE A 48 4.82 -14.43 -18.21
N GLU A 49 5.76 -13.50 -18.07
CA GLU A 49 5.89 -12.34 -18.94
C GLU A 49 6.15 -12.77 -20.39
N THR A 50 5.25 -12.39 -21.30
CA THR A 50 5.36 -12.71 -22.72
C THR A 50 5.31 -11.46 -23.59
N ASN A 51 4.14 -10.83 -23.73
CA ASN A 51 3.93 -9.68 -24.59
C ASN A 51 4.27 -8.36 -23.88
N THR A 52 4.01 -8.29 -22.57
CA THR A 52 4.28 -7.11 -21.75
C THR A 52 5.43 -7.36 -20.78
N ALA A 53 6.39 -6.44 -20.71
CA ALA A 53 7.40 -6.39 -19.66
C ALA A 53 6.87 -5.55 -18.50
N TYR A 54 6.76 -6.12 -17.29
CA TYR A 54 6.28 -5.40 -16.12
C TYR A 54 7.45 -5.02 -15.22
N ASP A 55 7.79 -3.75 -15.16
CA ASP A 55 8.74 -3.27 -14.15
C ASP A 55 8.01 -3.09 -12.81
N ILE A 56 8.64 -3.45 -11.69
CA ILE A 56 8.08 -3.21 -10.34
C ILE A 56 8.88 -2.10 -9.67
N TYR A 57 8.19 -1.11 -9.14
CA TYR A 57 8.82 -0.01 -8.40
C TYR A 57 8.00 0.37 -7.16
N GLY A 58 8.68 0.77 -6.09
CA GLY A 58 8.02 1.35 -4.92
C GLY A 58 8.98 2.18 -4.08
N THR A 59 8.42 3.11 -3.31
CA THR A 59 9.16 3.94 -2.36
C THR A 59 8.39 4.07 -1.06
N ASN A 60 9.05 4.58 -0.02
CA ASN A 60 8.36 5.00 1.20
C ASN A 60 7.24 6.02 0.91
N LEU A 61 6.21 6.00 1.75
CA LEU A 61 5.34 7.15 1.98
C LEU A 61 6.17 8.28 2.61
N LEU A 62 5.67 9.51 2.53
CA LEU A 62 6.39 10.70 2.99
C LEU A 62 6.52 10.73 4.52
N GLY A 63 7.69 11.14 5.03
CA GLY A 63 7.88 11.41 6.46
C GLY A 63 8.15 10.19 7.34
N PHE A 64 8.32 9.00 6.74
CA PHE A 64 8.57 7.77 7.50
C PHE A 64 10.06 7.47 7.71
N SER A 65 10.93 8.04 6.87
CA SER A 65 12.38 7.96 7.04
C SER A 65 12.94 9.34 7.39
N ASP A 66 13.76 9.43 8.44
CA ASP A 66 14.37 10.70 8.86
C ASP A 66 15.23 11.36 7.77
N ASP A 67 15.66 10.59 6.76
CA ASP A 67 16.42 11.04 5.59
C ASP A 67 15.56 11.70 4.50
N ASP A 68 14.24 11.52 4.53
CA ASP A 68 13.32 12.00 3.49
C ASP A 68 12.68 13.36 3.80
N HIS A 69 12.90 13.90 5.00
CA HIS A 69 12.35 15.17 5.43
C HIS A 69 13.19 15.87 6.51
N THR A 70 13.00 17.19 6.64
CA THR A 70 13.50 17.92 7.80
C THR A 70 12.70 17.54 9.05
N PRO A 71 13.29 17.58 10.26
CA PRO A 71 12.60 17.24 11.49
C PRO A 71 11.21 17.86 11.62
N PHE A 72 10.25 17.06 12.09
CA PHE A 72 8.93 17.61 12.37
C PHE A 72 8.97 18.59 13.54
N SER A 73 8.17 19.64 13.44
CA SER A 73 8.08 20.74 14.39
C SER A 73 6.72 21.42 14.27
N SER A 74 6.46 22.45 15.06
CA SER A 74 5.23 23.26 14.93
C SER A 74 5.09 23.90 13.54
N GLY A 75 6.21 24.20 12.86
CA GLY A 75 6.24 24.80 11.53
C GLY A 75 6.40 23.79 10.38
N ASN A 76 6.70 22.52 10.69
CA ASN A 76 6.82 21.44 9.70
C ASN A 76 6.12 20.21 10.25
N LYS A 77 4.84 20.05 9.90
CA LYS A 77 3.99 19.00 10.49
C LYS A 77 4.19 17.66 9.78
N PRO A 78 3.85 16.55 10.44
CA PRO A 78 3.73 15.25 9.76
C PRO A 78 2.73 15.33 8.60
N TRP A 79 2.92 14.46 7.62
CA TRP A 79 2.08 14.39 6.43
C TRP A 79 0.75 13.72 6.75
N ASP A 80 -0.36 14.37 6.42
CA ASP A 80 -1.68 13.78 6.47
C ASP A 80 -1.98 12.94 5.22
N LEU A 81 -3.17 12.34 5.15
CA LEU A 81 -3.56 11.48 4.02
C LEU A 81 -3.58 12.23 2.69
N ASP A 82 -3.99 13.51 2.68
CA ASP A 82 -4.03 14.31 1.44
C ASP A 82 -2.61 14.60 0.94
N GLY A 83 -1.70 14.99 1.84
CA GLY A 83 -0.28 15.16 1.54
C GLY A 83 0.36 13.87 1.02
N GLN A 84 0.00 12.71 1.57
CA GLN A 84 0.45 11.41 1.05
C GLN A 84 -0.07 11.17 -0.38
N VAL A 85 -1.35 11.44 -0.64
CA VAL A 85 -1.93 11.28 -1.99
C VAL A 85 -1.22 12.18 -3.00
N GLU A 86 -1.03 13.45 -2.66
CA GLU A 86 -0.39 14.43 -3.55
C GLU A 86 1.07 14.06 -3.86
N GLY A 87 1.89 13.80 -2.84
CA GLY A 87 3.28 13.47 -3.08
C GLY A 87 3.49 12.10 -3.72
N MET A 88 2.63 11.11 -3.43
CA MET A 88 2.67 9.84 -4.15
C MET A 88 2.23 9.98 -5.60
N TYR A 89 1.24 10.82 -5.91
CA TYR A 89 0.88 11.14 -7.29
C TYR A 89 2.09 11.73 -8.02
N ASP A 90 2.78 12.72 -7.46
CA ASP A 90 3.95 13.32 -8.11
C ASP A 90 5.06 12.28 -8.40
N LYS A 91 5.36 11.39 -7.44
CA LYS A 91 6.32 10.30 -7.63
C LYS A 91 5.87 9.29 -8.71
N ILE A 92 4.58 8.94 -8.74
CA ILE A 92 4.00 8.02 -9.72
C ILE A 92 4.01 8.64 -11.11
N ALA A 93 3.62 9.91 -11.24
CA ALA A 93 3.63 10.64 -12.50
C ALA A 93 5.06 10.72 -13.05
N ALA A 94 6.05 11.04 -12.22
CA ALA A 94 7.45 11.07 -12.64
C ALA A 94 7.96 9.69 -13.06
N LYS A 95 7.65 8.63 -12.31
CA LYS A 95 8.13 7.27 -12.62
C LYS A 95 7.40 6.63 -13.79
N GLY A 96 6.14 7.01 -14.03
CA GLY A 96 5.29 6.45 -15.08
C GLY A 96 5.62 6.93 -16.49
N GLU A 97 6.56 7.86 -16.66
CA GLU A 97 7.02 8.30 -17.97
C GLU A 97 7.69 7.16 -18.75
N GLY A 98 7.35 7.02 -20.04
CA GLY A 98 7.90 5.97 -20.91
C GLY A 98 7.25 4.59 -20.75
N TYR A 99 6.18 4.46 -19.97
CA TYR A 99 5.38 3.23 -19.89
C TYR A 99 4.10 3.36 -20.73
N ASP A 100 3.67 2.26 -21.33
CA ASP A 100 2.40 2.20 -22.05
C ASP A 100 1.21 2.28 -21.09
N PHE A 101 1.38 1.77 -19.88
CA PHE A 101 0.41 1.88 -18.79
C PHE A 101 1.04 1.61 -17.42
N VAL A 102 0.35 2.06 -16.39
CA VAL A 102 0.72 1.90 -14.99
C VAL A 102 -0.40 1.17 -14.25
N ILE A 103 0.00 0.19 -13.44
CA ILE A 103 -0.82 -0.49 -12.45
C ILE A 103 -0.42 0.07 -11.07
N LEU A 104 -1.37 0.60 -10.32
CA LEU A 104 -1.12 1.00 -8.93
C LEU A 104 -1.45 -0.17 -8.02
N MET A 105 -0.48 -0.61 -7.23
CA MET A 105 -0.65 -1.66 -6.23
C MET A 105 -0.52 -1.06 -4.84
N GLY A 106 -1.61 -1.03 -4.08
CA GLY A 106 -1.63 -0.43 -2.75
C GLY A 106 -1.97 -1.44 -1.68
N HIS A 107 -1.28 -1.42 -0.54
CA HIS A 107 -1.64 -2.18 0.66
C HIS A 107 -2.30 -1.30 1.73
N SER A 108 -3.40 -1.74 2.33
CA SER A 108 -4.08 -1.04 3.44
C SER A 108 -4.42 0.41 3.04
N VAL A 109 -3.93 1.42 3.77
CA VAL A 109 -4.06 2.84 3.39
C VAL A 109 -3.48 3.15 2.01
N GLY A 110 -2.45 2.43 1.57
CA GLY A 110 -1.91 2.52 0.22
C GLY A 110 -2.95 2.19 -0.86
N SER A 111 -3.91 1.31 -0.57
CA SER A 111 -5.05 1.05 -1.47
C SER A 111 -5.97 2.27 -1.58
N TYR A 112 -6.25 2.97 -0.47
CA TYR A 112 -7.01 4.23 -0.49
C TYR A 112 -6.28 5.28 -1.33
N ILE A 113 -4.97 5.43 -1.11
CA ILE A 113 -4.13 6.37 -1.86
C ILE A 113 -4.19 6.04 -3.36
N ALA A 114 -4.08 4.76 -3.75
CA ALA A 114 -4.18 4.35 -5.15
C ALA A 114 -5.53 4.78 -5.77
N VAL A 115 -6.66 4.47 -5.12
CA VAL A 115 -8.00 4.82 -5.62
C VAL A 115 -8.17 6.34 -5.71
N GLU A 116 -7.68 7.09 -4.73
CA GLU A 116 -7.75 8.55 -4.74
C GLU A 116 -6.90 9.17 -5.87
N ILE A 117 -5.73 8.60 -6.17
CA ILE A 117 -4.91 9.02 -7.31
C ILE A 117 -5.65 8.76 -8.62
N PHE A 118 -6.25 7.58 -8.80
CA PHE A 118 -7.11 7.31 -9.96
C PHE A 118 -8.23 8.36 -10.08
N HIS A 119 -8.93 8.64 -8.97
CA HIS A 119 -10.02 9.61 -8.95
C HIS A 119 -9.57 11.03 -9.33
N ARG A 120 -8.47 11.52 -8.75
CA ARG A 120 -7.91 12.85 -9.04
C ARG A 120 -7.39 12.94 -10.46
N HIS A 121 -6.74 11.89 -10.96
CA HIS A 121 -6.24 11.83 -12.31
C HIS A 121 -7.37 11.82 -13.35
N MET A 122 -8.46 11.08 -13.12
CA MET A 122 -9.65 11.11 -14.00
C MET A 122 -10.29 12.51 -14.05
N LYS A 123 -10.34 13.22 -12.93
CA LYS A 123 -10.89 14.59 -12.88
C LYS A 123 -9.97 15.64 -13.51
N ASN A 124 -8.65 15.44 -13.43
CA ASN A 124 -7.66 16.36 -13.98
C ASN A 124 -6.51 15.61 -14.69
N PRO A 125 -6.77 15.06 -15.89
CA PRO A 125 -5.77 14.31 -16.63
C PRO A 125 -4.60 15.18 -17.09
N GLN A 126 -4.80 16.51 -17.18
CA GLN A 126 -3.79 17.46 -17.60
C GLN A 126 -2.63 17.61 -16.61
N ARG A 127 -2.79 17.19 -15.35
CA ARG A 127 -1.70 17.17 -14.36
C ARG A 127 -0.54 16.27 -14.79
N ALA A 128 -0.84 15.15 -15.44
CA ALA A 128 0.16 14.20 -15.93
C ALA A 128 -0.34 13.50 -17.20
N PRO A 129 -0.38 14.18 -18.36
CA PRO A 129 -1.02 13.66 -19.58
C PRO A 129 -0.42 12.35 -20.11
N HIS A 130 0.84 12.08 -19.76
CA HIS A 130 1.56 10.86 -20.12
C HIS A 130 1.21 9.67 -19.21
N LEU A 131 0.69 9.91 -18.01
CA LEU A 131 0.40 8.88 -17.03
C LEU A 131 -0.86 8.12 -17.42
N LYS A 132 -0.71 6.87 -17.82
CA LYS A 132 -1.82 6.00 -18.24
C LYS A 132 -2.16 4.99 -17.15
N LEU A 133 -2.97 5.40 -16.17
CA LEU A 133 -3.42 4.51 -15.10
C LEU A 133 -4.46 3.51 -15.64
N ARG A 134 -4.14 2.20 -15.59
CA ARG A 134 -5.02 1.16 -16.14
C ARG A 134 -5.68 0.29 -15.08
N HIS A 135 -4.90 -0.32 -14.19
CA HIS A 135 -5.46 -1.19 -13.15
C HIS A 135 -5.01 -0.78 -11.74
N GLY A 136 -5.84 -1.09 -10.75
CA GLY A 136 -5.52 -0.94 -9.34
C GLY A 136 -5.58 -2.28 -8.62
N PHE A 137 -4.46 -2.72 -8.04
CA PHE A 137 -4.35 -3.91 -7.20
C PHE A 137 -4.39 -3.50 -5.73
N LEU A 138 -5.54 -3.73 -5.10
CA LEU A 138 -5.87 -3.22 -3.78
C LEU A 138 -5.79 -4.38 -2.76
N LEU A 139 -4.66 -4.46 -2.06
CA LEU A 139 -4.33 -5.54 -1.12
C LEU A 139 -4.75 -5.16 0.30
N PHE A 140 -5.63 -5.94 0.91
CA PHE A 140 -6.19 -5.73 2.24
C PHE A 140 -6.71 -4.28 2.42
N PRO A 141 -7.61 -3.81 1.52
CA PRO A 141 -7.80 -2.39 1.32
C PRO A 141 -8.69 -1.75 2.39
N THR A 142 -8.25 -0.61 2.94
CA THR A 142 -9.01 0.18 3.93
C THR A 142 -9.78 1.30 3.22
N LEU A 143 -10.85 0.95 2.50
CA LEU A 143 -11.58 1.90 1.63
C LEU A 143 -12.74 2.63 2.32
N THR A 144 -13.34 2.04 3.35
CA THR A 144 -14.47 2.63 4.09
C THR A 144 -14.37 2.38 5.58
N HIS A 145 -14.97 3.29 6.36
CA HIS A 145 -15.14 3.31 7.81
C HIS A 145 -14.08 2.54 8.62
N LEU A 146 -12.81 2.92 8.47
CA LEU A 146 -11.70 2.31 9.21
C LEU A 146 -11.93 2.38 10.73
N ALA A 147 -12.56 3.46 11.19
CA ALA A 147 -12.92 3.69 12.59
C ALA A 147 -13.89 2.65 13.19
N ARG A 148 -14.59 1.86 12.37
CA ARG A 148 -15.48 0.79 12.85
C ARG A 148 -14.78 -0.55 13.01
N SER A 149 -13.56 -0.71 12.49
CA SER A 149 -12.77 -1.93 12.69
C SER A 149 -12.38 -2.11 14.15
N SER A 150 -12.05 -3.33 14.58
CA SER A 150 -11.68 -3.57 15.99
C SER A 150 -10.47 -2.73 16.42
N ASN A 151 -9.47 -2.60 15.55
CA ASN A 151 -8.30 -1.76 15.81
C ASN A 151 -8.61 -0.27 15.67
N GLY A 152 -9.44 0.11 14.70
CA GLY A 152 -9.91 1.48 14.54
C GLY A 152 -10.67 1.99 15.76
N VAL A 153 -11.57 1.19 16.34
CA VAL A 153 -12.28 1.54 17.58
C VAL A 153 -11.33 1.74 18.75
N GLN A 154 -10.33 0.87 18.91
CA GLN A 154 -9.31 1.04 19.96
C GLN A 154 -8.50 2.32 19.75
N PHE A 155 -8.14 2.63 18.52
CA PHE A 155 -7.34 3.81 18.19
C PHE A 155 -8.14 5.10 18.37
N VAL A 156 -9.42 5.13 17.98
CA VAL A 156 -10.35 6.24 18.28
C VAL A 156 -10.47 6.44 19.79
N LEU A 157 -10.61 5.35 20.56
CA LEU A 157 -10.72 5.43 22.01
C LEU A 157 -9.45 6.00 22.64
N LEU A 158 -8.27 5.54 22.20
CA LEU A 158 -6.98 6.06 22.65
C LEU A 158 -6.81 7.54 22.30
N GLY A 159 -7.16 7.95 21.08
CA GLY A 159 -7.09 9.34 20.64
C GLY A 159 -8.00 10.28 21.45
N ARG A 160 -9.15 9.78 21.92
CA ARG A 160 -10.05 10.55 22.80
C ARG A 160 -9.52 10.70 24.22
N ILE A 161 -8.85 9.67 24.75
CA ILE A 161 -8.34 9.65 26.13
C ILE A 161 -7.03 10.43 26.24
N ILE A 162 -6.18 10.34 25.21
CA ILE A 162 -4.82 10.86 25.22
C ILE A 162 -4.73 12.02 24.23
N PRO A 163 -4.77 13.30 24.68
CA PRO A 163 -4.57 14.44 23.80
C PRO A 163 -3.16 14.39 23.21
N PHE A 164 -3.03 14.75 21.92
CA PHE A 164 -1.76 14.69 21.17
C PHE A 164 -1.14 13.28 21.17
N LEU A 165 -1.99 12.26 20.93
CA LEU A 165 -1.61 10.83 20.95
C LEU A 165 -0.35 10.54 20.12
N ASP A 166 -0.19 11.19 18.98
CA ASP A 166 0.97 11.07 18.10
C ASP A 166 2.28 11.49 18.78
N SER A 167 2.28 12.64 19.45
CA SER A 167 3.40 13.18 20.21
C SER A 167 3.70 12.32 21.44
N VAL A 168 2.67 11.84 22.14
CA VAL A 168 2.79 10.98 23.32
C VAL A 168 3.36 9.62 22.94
N ALA A 169 2.84 8.97 21.89
CA ALA A 169 3.32 7.68 21.41
C ALA A 169 4.79 7.76 20.98
N SER A 170 5.16 8.81 20.25
CA SER A 170 6.55 9.07 19.83
C SER A 170 7.47 9.30 21.04
N LEU A 171 7.04 10.04 22.06
CA LEU A 171 7.80 10.21 23.30
C LEU A 171 7.99 8.88 24.05
N LEU A 172 6.93 8.09 24.21
CA LEU A 172 6.98 6.80 24.89
C LEU A 172 7.91 5.82 24.16
N ALA A 173 7.84 5.74 22.83
CA ALA A 173 8.76 4.93 22.04
C ALA A 173 10.21 5.31 22.31
N ARG A 174 10.54 6.62 22.31
CA ARG A 174 11.88 7.12 22.63
C ARG A 174 12.32 6.80 24.06
N LEU A 175 11.43 6.96 25.06
CA LEU A 175 11.76 6.69 26.46
C LEU A 175 11.98 5.19 26.73
N LEU A 176 11.10 4.33 26.22
CA LEU A 176 11.13 2.89 26.47
C LEU A 176 12.24 2.18 25.68
N LEU A 177 12.48 2.61 24.45
CA LEU A 177 13.40 1.94 23.53
C LEU A 177 14.74 2.67 23.38
N GLY A 178 14.89 3.85 23.99
CA GLY A 178 16.08 4.71 23.86
C GLY A 178 17.37 4.01 24.32
N LEU A 179 17.30 3.23 25.40
CA LEU A 179 18.44 2.51 25.95
C LEU A 179 18.75 1.18 25.23
N LEU A 180 17.83 0.69 24.40
CA LEU A 180 17.99 -0.58 23.70
C LEU A 180 18.66 -0.35 22.34
N SER A 181 19.60 -1.21 21.94
CA SER A 181 20.15 -1.18 20.58
C SER A 181 19.12 -1.61 19.54
N VAL A 182 19.29 -1.21 18.27
CA VAL A 182 18.42 -1.67 17.16
C VAL A 182 18.39 -3.20 17.10
N ALA A 183 19.54 -3.86 17.27
CA ALA A 183 19.62 -5.32 17.30
C ALA A 183 18.80 -5.95 18.44
N THR A 184 18.77 -5.32 19.63
CA THR A 184 17.96 -5.80 20.76
C THR A 184 16.48 -5.67 20.45
N VAL A 185 16.04 -4.52 19.94
CA VAL A 185 14.64 -4.30 19.56
C VAL A 185 14.22 -5.25 18.43
N THR A 186 15.09 -5.47 17.45
CA THR A 186 14.88 -6.44 16.35
C THR A 186 14.64 -7.84 16.89
N TRP A 187 15.51 -8.30 17.80
CA TRP A 187 15.34 -9.61 18.44
C TRP A 187 14.02 -9.71 19.21
N ILE A 188 13.63 -8.67 19.96
CA ILE A 188 12.36 -8.64 20.69
C ILE A 188 11.17 -8.75 19.71
N VAL A 189 11.16 -7.90 18.67
CA VAL A 189 10.10 -7.87 17.65
C VAL A 189 9.99 -9.23 16.97
N GLN A 190 11.11 -9.81 16.53
CA GLN A 190 11.15 -11.11 15.88
C GLN A 190 10.55 -12.21 16.78
N ARG A 191 10.93 -12.23 18.07
CA ARG A 191 10.52 -13.28 19.01
C ARG A 191 9.07 -13.15 19.46
N LEU A 192 8.58 -11.93 19.65
CA LEU A 192 7.23 -11.71 20.18
C LEU A 192 6.17 -11.62 19.08
N LEU A 193 6.50 -11.03 17.93
CA LEU A 193 5.54 -10.81 16.84
C LEU A 193 5.64 -11.86 15.73
N GLY A 194 6.66 -12.72 15.75
CA GLY A 194 6.84 -13.77 14.74
C GLY A 194 7.23 -13.24 13.35
N PHE A 195 7.80 -12.03 13.31
CA PHE A 195 8.23 -11.37 12.08
C PHE A 195 9.44 -12.07 11.46
N THR A 196 9.60 -11.94 10.13
CA THR A 196 10.87 -12.30 9.48
C THR A 196 12.01 -11.44 10.04
N PRO A 197 13.28 -11.89 9.99
CA PRO A 197 14.42 -11.08 10.43
C PRO A 197 14.47 -9.70 9.75
N ALA A 198 14.13 -9.64 8.46
CA ALA A 198 14.10 -8.41 7.68
C ALA A 198 12.99 -7.45 8.15
N SER A 199 11.74 -7.93 8.24
CA SER A 199 10.63 -7.09 8.70
C SER A 199 10.78 -6.65 10.15
N ALA A 200 11.34 -7.50 11.02
CA ALA A 200 11.66 -7.14 12.40
C ALA A 200 12.71 -6.02 12.49
N ASP A 201 13.74 -6.04 11.63
CA ASP A 201 14.74 -4.98 11.56
C ASP A 201 14.14 -3.65 11.08
N VAL A 202 13.27 -3.70 10.06
CA VAL A 202 12.52 -2.52 9.59
C VAL A 202 11.68 -1.93 10.73
N THR A 203 10.94 -2.76 11.46
CA THR A 203 10.15 -2.32 12.63
C THR A 203 11.02 -1.74 13.72
N ALA A 204 12.17 -2.34 14.02
CA ALA A 204 13.08 -1.85 15.05
C ALA A 204 13.69 -0.49 14.68
N ARG A 205 14.10 -0.30 13.42
CA ARG A 205 14.59 0.98 12.92
C ARG A 205 13.50 2.05 12.94
N TRP A 206 12.28 1.72 12.53
CA TRP A 206 11.12 2.61 12.60
C TRP A 206 10.78 3.02 14.03
N LEU A 207 10.70 2.08 14.97
CA LEU A 207 10.43 2.36 16.38
C LEU A 207 11.49 3.27 17.02
N LYS A 208 12.72 3.23 16.50
CA LYS A 208 13.85 4.01 16.99
C LYS A 208 14.14 5.26 16.17
N SER A 209 13.41 5.52 15.09
CA SER A 209 13.62 6.72 14.28
C SER A 209 13.13 7.97 15.02
N ARG A 210 13.59 9.14 14.58
CA ARG A 210 13.22 10.42 15.18
C ARG A 210 11.73 10.65 15.00
N ASP A 211 11.23 10.48 13.77
CA ASP A 211 9.91 10.96 13.37
C ASP A 211 8.96 9.86 12.87
N GLY A 212 9.44 8.64 12.62
CA GLY A 212 8.63 7.59 11.98
C GLY A 212 7.41 7.17 12.80
N VAL A 213 7.53 7.04 14.13
CA VAL A 213 6.38 6.72 15.00
C VAL A 213 5.37 7.89 15.03
N LEU A 214 5.88 9.13 15.05
CA LEU A 214 5.05 10.33 15.01
C LEU A 214 4.24 10.37 13.71
N GLN A 215 4.90 10.16 12.56
CA GLN A 215 4.26 10.09 11.25
C GLN A 215 3.21 8.97 11.16
N SER A 216 3.53 7.76 11.63
CA SER A 216 2.59 6.63 11.65
C SER A 216 1.31 6.94 12.39
N VAL A 217 1.42 7.47 13.62
CA VAL A 217 0.26 7.75 14.46
C VAL A 217 -0.53 8.93 13.91
N HIS A 218 0.15 9.97 13.42
CA HIS A 218 -0.49 11.10 12.78
C HIS A 218 -1.32 10.68 11.55
N LEU A 219 -0.73 9.89 10.65
CA LEU A 219 -1.43 9.37 9.49
C LEU A 219 -2.60 8.47 9.91
N GLY A 220 -2.40 7.57 10.88
CA GLY A 220 -3.47 6.70 11.38
C GLY A 220 -4.65 7.47 11.99
N LEU A 221 -4.42 8.60 12.67
CA LEU A 221 -5.50 9.48 13.13
C LEU A 221 -6.24 10.14 11.97
N ALA A 222 -5.50 10.65 10.98
CA ALA A 222 -6.06 11.27 9.79
C ALA A 222 -6.89 10.27 8.95
N GLU A 223 -6.43 9.02 8.86
CA GLU A 223 -7.15 7.91 8.21
C GLU A 223 -8.52 7.67 8.86
N LEU A 224 -8.62 7.67 10.19
CA LEU A 224 -9.89 7.44 10.90
C LEU A 224 -10.92 8.55 10.67
N GLU A 225 -10.47 9.79 10.50
CA GLU A 225 -11.34 10.93 10.22
C GLU A 225 -11.81 10.95 8.76
N MET A 226 -10.90 10.68 7.82
CA MET A 226 -11.16 10.83 6.39
C MET A 226 -11.73 9.56 5.71
N ILE A 227 -11.35 8.36 6.16
CA ILE A 227 -11.82 7.09 5.59
C ILE A 227 -13.14 6.70 6.28
N SER A 228 -14.18 7.45 5.95
CA SER A 228 -15.54 7.27 6.45
C SER A 228 -16.43 6.63 5.39
N GLU A 229 -17.07 7.43 4.53
CA GLU A 229 -17.95 6.95 3.49
C GLU A 229 -17.27 6.90 2.12
N GLU A 230 -17.70 5.94 1.30
CA GLU A 230 -17.24 5.81 -0.07
C GLU A 230 -17.70 7.03 -0.89
N LYS A 231 -16.75 7.86 -1.33
CA LYS A 231 -17.02 9.11 -2.05
C LYS A 231 -16.84 9.02 -3.58
N TRP A 232 -16.45 7.85 -4.08
CA TRP A 232 -16.07 7.67 -5.47
C TRP A 232 -17.25 7.27 -6.35
N SER A 233 -17.30 7.80 -7.58
CA SER A 233 -18.38 7.53 -8.53
C SER A 233 -18.30 6.12 -9.11
N GLU A 234 -19.44 5.59 -9.56
CA GLU A 234 -19.52 4.34 -10.32
C GLU A 234 -18.57 4.34 -11.53
N GLU A 235 -18.41 5.48 -12.19
CA GLU A 235 -17.51 5.66 -13.34
C GLU A 235 -16.04 5.38 -12.99
N LEU A 236 -15.60 5.67 -11.76
CA LEU A 236 -14.25 5.31 -11.31
C LEU A 236 -14.07 3.79 -11.32
N TRP A 237 -15.08 3.07 -10.85
CA TRP A 237 -15.07 1.61 -10.75
C TRP A 237 -15.37 0.93 -12.08
N ALA A 238 -16.06 1.62 -12.98
CA ALA A 238 -16.35 1.15 -14.32
C ALA A 238 -15.03 0.87 -15.06
N THR A 239 -15.07 -0.20 -15.83
CA THR A 239 -13.98 -0.89 -16.52
C THR A 239 -12.96 0.06 -17.13
N ALA A 240 -11.69 -0.37 -17.15
CA ALA A 240 -10.58 0.39 -17.69
C ALA A 240 -10.66 0.45 -19.23
N GLY A 241 -11.59 1.25 -19.76
CA GLY A 241 -11.91 1.24 -21.19
C GLY A 241 -12.62 -0.04 -21.60
N GLU A 242 -13.34 0.02 -22.71
CA GLU A 242 -14.09 -1.10 -23.31
C GLU A 242 -13.18 -2.19 -23.91
N GLU A 243 -11.91 -2.30 -23.49
CA GLU A 243 -10.99 -3.32 -23.98
C GLU A 243 -11.10 -4.58 -23.09
N ASN A 244 -11.88 -5.54 -23.59
CA ASN A 244 -11.77 -6.98 -23.30
C ASN A 244 -12.36 -7.47 -21.96
N GLY A 245 -13.13 -6.64 -21.26
CA GLY A 245 -13.94 -7.08 -20.10
C GLY A 245 -13.18 -7.28 -18.79
N VAL A 246 -11.90 -6.90 -18.73
CA VAL A 246 -11.07 -6.99 -17.51
C VAL A 246 -11.35 -5.81 -16.57
N PRO A 247 -11.67 -6.04 -15.28
CA PRO A 247 -12.02 -4.96 -14.36
C PRO A 247 -10.86 -4.00 -14.11
N ARG A 248 -11.19 -2.74 -13.78
CA ARG A 248 -10.18 -1.74 -13.40
C ARG A 248 -9.52 -2.08 -12.06
N PHE A 249 -10.30 -2.52 -11.09
CA PHE A 249 -9.81 -2.79 -9.74
C PHE A 249 -9.89 -4.27 -9.38
N PHE A 250 -8.82 -4.75 -8.77
CA PHE A 250 -8.69 -6.07 -8.18
C PHE A 250 -8.49 -5.88 -6.68
N LEU A 251 -9.36 -6.47 -5.86
CA LEU A 251 -9.35 -6.34 -4.41
C LEU A 251 -9.07 -7.71 -3.80
N PHE A 252 -8.15 -7.74 -2.85
CA PHE A 252 -7.89 -8.93 -2.05
C PHE A 252 -8.11 -8.63 -0.56
N TYR A 253 -9.04 -9.34 0.08
CA TYR A 253 -9.32 -9.22 1.50
C TYR A 253 -8.82 -10.44 2.26
N ALA A 254 -8.27 -10.24 3.47
CA ALA A 254 -8.12 -11.35 4.41
C ALA A 254 -9.49 -11.91 4.79
N LYS A 255 -9.53 -13.19 5.16
CA LYS A 255 -10.71 -13.81 5.77
C LYS A 255 -11.12 -13.10 7.05
N LYS A 256 -10.15 -12.88 7.93
CA LYS A 256 -10.27 -12.15 9.18
C LYS A 256 -9.30 -10.98 9.17
N ASP A 257 -9.84 -9.77 9.28
CA ASP A 257 -9.05 -8.56 9.28
C ASP A 257 -9.49 -7.64 10.41
N HIS A 258 -8.56 -7.31 11.32
CA HIS A 258 -8.86 -6.44 12.46
C HIS A 258 -8.90 -4.94 12.10
N TRP A 259 -8.49 -4.60 10.88
CA TRP A 259 -8.53 -3.25 10.31
C TRP A 259 -9.69 -3.05 9.33
N ILE A 260 -10.40 -4.12 8.95
CA ILE A 260 -11.56 -4.02 8.04
C ILE A 260 -12.77 -4.65 8.71
N HIS A 261 -13.77 -3.83 9.01
CA HIS A 261 -15.00 -4.34 9.60
C HIS A 261 -15.76 -5.21 8.58
N ASP A 262 -16.22 -6.39 8.99
CA ASP A 262 -16.84 -7.38 8.08
C ASP A 262 -18.02 -6.81 7.27
N ASN A 263 -18.83 -5.94 7.88
CA ASN A 263 -19.96 -5.32 7.19
C ASN A 263 -19.52 -4.30 6.13
N GLU A 264 -18.37 -3.64 6.33
CA GLU A 264 -17.82 -2.70 5.35
C GLU A 264 -17.30 -3.46 4.12
N ARG A 265 -16.58 -4.56 4.35
CA ARG A 265 -16.16 -5.49 3.28
C ARG A 265 -17.36 -6.05 2.52
N LYS A 266 -18.40 -6.53 3.21
CA LYS A 266 -19.64 -7.01 2.58
C LYS A 266 -20.30 -5.93 1.74
N GLY A 267 -20.40 -4.69 2.26
CA GLY A 267 -20.95 -3.57 1.51
C GLY A 267 -20.18 -3.27 0.23
N ILE A 268 -18.85 -3.35 0.24
CA ILE A 268 -18.03 -3.19 -0.97
C ILE A 268 -18.28 -4.36 -1.93
N ILE A 269 -18.35 -5.60 -1.45
CA ILE A 269 -18.65 -6.76 -2.30
C ILE A 269 -20.01 -6.62 -2.98
N GLU A 270 -21.04 -6.22 -2.23
CA GLU A 270 -22.40 -6.04 -2.74
C GLU A 270 -22.48 -4.91 -3.78
N ARG A 271 -21.80 -3.78 -3.54
CA ARG A 271 -21.82 -2.62 -4.46
C ARG A 271 -20.91 -2.80 -5.67
N ARG A 272 -19.74 -3.43 -5.50
CA ARG A 272 -18.64 -3.43 -6.48
C ARG A 272 -18.35 -4.78 -7.09
N GLY A 273 -18.92 -5.89 -6.59
CA GLY A 273 -18.59 -7.24 -7.05
C GLY A 273 -18.89 -7.53 -8.52
N GLN A 274 -19.73 -6.72 -9.18
CA GLN A 274 -19.99 -6.83 -10.62
C GLN A 274 -19.01 -5.99 -11.48
N MET A 275 -18.30 -5.03 -10.87
CA MET A 275 -17.44 -4.06 -11.57
C MET A 275 -15.95 -4.27 -11.26
N ALA A 276 -15.65 -4.93 -10.15
CA ALA A 276 -14.30 -5.19 -9.68
C ALA A 276 -14.10 -6.68 -9.44
N ARG A 277 -12.87 -7.16 -9.62
CA ARG A 277 -12.48 -8.52 -9.21
C ARG A 277 -12.23 -8.50 -7.71
N ILE A 278 -13.15 -9.06 -6.92
CA ILE A 278 -12.99 -9.11 -5.46
C ILE A 278 -12.77 -10.55 -5.03
N VAL A 279 -11.67 -10.79 -4.32
CA VAL A 279 -11.35 -12.08 -3.74
C VAL A 279 -11.19 -11.93 -2.23
N VAL A 280 -11.77 -12.87 -1.48
CA VAL A 280 -11.53 -13.01 -0.04
C VAL A 280 -10.67 -14.26 0.14
N ASP A 281 -9.60 -14.13 0.90
CA ASP A 281 -8.75 -15.26 1.26
C ASP A 281 -9.55 -16.35 1.98
N ASP A 282 -9.29 -17.61 1.64
CA ASP A 282 -9.84 -18.76 2.34
C ASP A 282 -8.93 -19.25 3.49
N GLY A 283 -7.65 -18.85 3.43
CA GLY A 283 -6.61 -19.14 4.40
C GLY A 283 -6.60 -18.25 5.63
N ASP A 284 -5.40 -18.09 6.20
CA ASP A 284 -5.11 -17.29 7.40
C ASP A 284 -4.02 -16.25 7.10
N ILE A 285 -4.12 -15.58 5.95
CA ILE A 285 -3.18 -14.52 5.61
C ILE A 285 -3.49 -13.30 6.49
N PRO A 286 -2.55 -12.82 7.32
CA PRO A 286 -2.78 -11.66 8.16
C PRO A 286 -2.80 -10.38 7.30
N HIS A 287 -3.48 -9.34 7.79
CA HIS A 287 -3.44 -8.00 7.18
C HIS A 287 -2.01 -7.55 6.89
N ALA A 288 -1.12 -7.67 7.89
CA ALA A 288 0.31 -7.37 7.76
C ALA A 288 1.08 -8.54 7.08
N PHE A 289 0.59 -9.01 5.93
CA PHE A 289 1.13 -10.17 5.22
C PHE A 289 2.64 -10.06 4.93
N CYS A 290 3.13 -8.84 4.71
CA CYS A 290 4.52 -8.53 4.42
C CYS A 290 5.48 -8.81 5.59
N THR A 291 4.96 -9.12 6.78
CA THR A 291 5.77 -9.48 7.96
C THR A 291 6.10 -10.96 8.05
N ARG A 292 5.53 -11.79 7.17
CA ARG A 292 5.75 -13.23 7.13
C ARG A 292 6.08 -13.71 5.71
N GLU A 293 7.00 -14.67 5.62
CA GLU A 293 7.47 -15.20 4.33
C GLU A 293 6.37 -15.99 3.59
N ASP A 294 5.63 -16.84 4.32
CA ASP A 294 4.54 -17.66 3.78
C ASP A 294 3.41 -16.79 3.19
N ALA A 295 2.96 -15.81 3.96
CA ALA A 295 1.93 -14.86 3.56
C ALA A 295 2.40 -13.98 2.38
N SER A 296 3.65 -13.52 2.40
CA SER A 296 4.24 -12.75 1.30
C SER A 296 4.24 -13.52 -0.02
N LEU A 297 4.62 -14.80 -0.01
CA LEU A 297 4.59 -15.62 -1.22
C LEU A 297 3.16 -15.85 -1.73
N GLU A 298 2.20 -16.08 -0.84
CA GLU A 298 0.82 -16.35 -1.24
C GLU A 298 0.14 -15.13 -1.85
N VAL A 299 0.36 -13.95 -1.28
CA VAL A 299 -0.12 -12.69 -1.88
C VAL A 299 0.56 -12.44 -3.23
N ALA A 300 1.85 -12.77 -3.37
CA ALA A 300 2.56 -12.63 -4.65
C ALA A 300 1.97 -13.56 -5.74
N ARG A 301 1.59 -14.79 -5.39
CA ARG A 301 0.87 -15.70 -6.31
C ARG A 301 -0.45 -15.11 -6.76
N ARG A 302 -1.25 -14.60 -5.82
CA ARG A 302 -2.53 -13.96 -6.16
C ARG A 302 -2.37 -12.78 -7.11
N VAL A 303 -1.36 -11.93 -6.89
CA VAL A 303 -1.09 -10.83 -7.81
C VAL A 303 -0.65 -11.35 -9.19
N CYS A 304 0.19 -12.38 -9.22
CA CYS A 304 0.64 -13.00 -10.46
C CYS A 304 -0.56 -13.51 -11.29
N GLU A 305 -1.53 -14.18 -10.66
CA GLU A 305 -2.78 -14.63 -11.30
C GLU A 305 -3.54 -13.48 -11.96
N TRP A 306 -3.61 -12.31 -11.31
CA TRP A 306 -4.26 -11.13 -11.90
C TRP A 306 -3.49 -10.56 -13.09
N VAL A 307 -2.16 -10.64 -13.08
CA VAL A 307 -1.34 -10.24 -14.24
C VAL A 307 -1.57 -11.21 -15.40
N GLU A 308 -1.67 -12.52 -15.15
CA GLU A 308 -2.04 -13.51 -16.17
C GLU A 308 -3.44 -13.27 -16.75
N GLU A 309 -4.42 -12.92 -15.91
CA GLU A 309 -5.77 -12.54 -16.36
C GLU A 309 -5.70 -11.34 -17.32
N ILE A 310 -4.92 -10.31 -16.99
CA ILE A 310 -4.72 -9.13 -17.84
C ILE A 310 -4.03 -9.48 -19.17
N GLU A 311 -3.00 -10.33 -19.16
CA GLU A 311 -2.27 -10.74 -20.37
C GLU A 311 -3.08 -11.69 -21.27
N GLY A 312 -3.85 -12.61 -20.67
CA GLY A 312 -4.68 -13.58 -21.39
C GLY A 312 -5.72 -12.88 -22.27
N HIS A 313 -6.33 -11.81 -21.76
CA HIS A 313 -7.29 -11.00 -22.51
C HIS A 313 -6.66 -10.09 -23.57
N ARG A 314 -5.32 -9.97 -23.65
CA ARG A 314 -4.63 -9.25 -24.73
C ARG A 314 -4.25 -10.12 -25.93
N SER A 315 -4.38 -11.44 -25.80
CA SER A 315 -3.96 -12.42 -26.81
C SER A 315 -5.11 -12.92 -27.69
N GLU A 316 -6.35 -12.52 -27.38
CA GLU A 316 -7.56 -12.71 -28.20
C GLU A 316 -7.84 -11.46 -29.04
#